data_AF-A0A354XKN9-F1
#
_entry.id   AF-A0A354XKN9-F1
#
_cell.length_a   1.000
_cell.length_b   1.000
_cell.length_c   1.000
_cell.angle_alpha   90.00
_cell.angle_beta   90.00
_cell.angle_gamma   90.00
#
_symmetry.space_group_name_H-M   'P 1'
#
loop_
_entity.id
_entity.type
_entity.pdbx_description
1 polymer ?
#
loop_
_entity_poly.entity_id
_entity_poly.type
_entity_poly.pdbx_seq_one_letter_code
_entity_poly.pdbx_strand_id
1 'polypeptide(L)'
;MSTATPLTLSPAPSQCSLEDFVAHYGDVYEHSPWVAEAAWHQGLRPKHDNPDALAELMGLMLRQATPEQQIAVIRAHPDLA
;
A
#
# COMPACT_ATOMS: atom_id res chain seq x y z
N MET A 1 -22.16 18.71 12.00
CA MET A 1 -21.36 17.49 11.76
C MET A 1 -20.94 17.52 10.31
N SER A 2 -19.73 18.00 10.02
CA SER A 2 -19.25 18.13 8.64
C SER A 2 -18.97 16.75 8.08
N THR A 3 -19.82 16.28 7.16
CA THR A 3 -19.54 15.08 6.37
C THR A 3 -18.47 15.46 5.35
N ALA A 4 -17.20 15.13 5.64
CA ALA A 4 -16.15 15.16 4.63
C ALA A 4 -16.55 14.21 3.49
N THR A 5 -16.48 14.69 2.25
CA THR A 5 -16.69 13.86 1.06
C THR A 5 -15.68 12.70 1.09
N PRO A 6 -16.12 11.43 0.96
CA PRO A 6 -15.19 10.31 1.01
C PRO A 6 -14.22 10.39 -0.18
N LEU A 7 -12.94 10.57 0.13
CA LEU A 7 -11.88 10.47 -0.87
C LEU A 7 -11.83 9.03 -1.36
N THR A 8 -11.96 8.88 -2.68
CA THR A 8 -11.90 7.59 -3.37
C THR A 8 -10.74 7.66 -4.35
N LEU A 9 -9.85 6.67 -4.29
CA LEU A 9 -8.71 6.54 -5.17
C LEU A 9 -9.17 6.19 -6.60
N SER A 10 -8.38 6.60 -7.58
CA SER A 10 -8.57 6.27 -8.98
C SER A 10 -7.23 5.88 -9.58
N PRO A 11 -7.04 4.62 -10.02
CA PRO A 11 -8.03 3.54 -10.10
C PRO A 11 -8.53 3.07 -8.72
N ALA A 12 -9.63 2.31 -8.65
CA ALA A 12 -10.11 1.77 -7.39
C ALA A 12 -9.29 0.52 -7.02
N PRO A 13 -8.50 0.53 -5.91
CA PRO A 13 -7.71 -0.61 -5.44
C PRO A 13 -8.45 -1.95 -5.47
N SER A 14 -9.70 -1.97 -4.99
CA SER A 14 -10.52 -3.18 -4.90
C SER A 14 -10.92 -3.77 -6.25
N GLN A 15 -10.74 -3.03 -7.34
CA GLN A 15 -11.09 -3.41 -8.70
C GLN A 15 -9.86 -3.64 -9.59
N CYS A 16 -8.65 -3.37 -9.10
CA CYS A 16 -7.42 -3.55 -9.87
C CYS A 16 -7.01 -5.02 -9.98
N SER A 17 -6.48 -5.39 -11.14
CA SER A 17 -5.61 -6.56 -11.26
C SER A 17 -4.35 -6.37 -10.41
N LEU A 18 -3.61 -7.45 -10.11
CA LEU A 18 -2.33 -7.33 -9.39
C LEU A 18 -1.36 -6.41 -10.15
N GLU A 19 -1.26 -6.59 -11.47
CA GLU A 19 -0.37 -5.79 -12.33
C GLU A 19 -0.74 -4.30 -12.28
N ASP A 20 -2.01 -3.95 -12.47
CA ASP A 20 -2.45 -2.55 -12.43
C ASP A 20 -2.31 -1.94 -11.03
N PHE A 21 -2.56 -2.74 -10.00
CA PHE A 21 -2.43 -2.29 -8.61
C PHE A 21 -0.98 -1.97 -8.27
N VAL A 22 -0.05 -2.86 -8.60
CA VAL A 22 1.39 -2.66 -8.33
C VAL A 22 1.95 -1.55 -9.21
N ALA A 23 1.52 -1.44 -10.47
CA ALA A 23 1.95 -0.34 -11.35
C ALA A 23 1.52 1.04 -10.84
N HIS A 24 0.39 1.14 -10.13
CA HIS A 24 -0.12 2.42 -9.65
C HIS A 24 0.25 2.72 -8.18
N TYR A 25 0.30 1.70 -7.32
CA TYR A 25 0.51 1.86 -5.86
C TYR A 25 1.82 1.25 -5.36
N GLY A 26 2.60 0.59 -6.23
CA GLY A 26 3.86 -0.07 -5.87
C GLY A 26 4.92 0.89 -5.34
N ASP A 27 4.92 2.13 -5.83
CA ASP A 27 5.92 3.14 -5.46
C ASP A 27 5.56 3.91 -4.17
N VAL A 28 4.45 3.58 -3.49
CA VAL A 28 4.11 4.16 -2.18
C VAL A 28 5.19 3.86 -1.14
N TYR A 29 5.81 2.69 -1.22
CA TYR A 29 7.04 2.39 -0.52
C TYR A 29 8.18 2.32 -1.54
N GLU A 30 9.06 3.32 -1.51
CA GLU A 30 10.11 3.47 -2.50
C GLU A 30 10.98 2.21 -2.60
N HIS A 31 11.23 1.78 -3.84
CA HIS A 31 11.95 0.54 -4.18
C HIS A 31 11.42 -0.72 -3.48
N SER A 32 10.17 -0.71 -3.03
CA SER A 32 9.56 -1.77 -2.23
C SER A 32 8.14 -2.13 -2.71
N PRO A 33 7.96 -2.45 -4.01
CA PRO A 33 6.64 -2.77 -4.58
C PRO A 33 5.99 -4.00 -3.91
N TRP A 34 6.80 -4.86 -3.29
CA TRP A 34 6.34 -6.03 -2.56
C TRP A 34 5.31 -5.69 -1.47
N VAL A 35 5.33 -4.48 -0.91
CA VAL A 35 4.35 -4.05 0.09
C VAL A 35 2.95 -3.93 -0.53
N ALA A 36 2.88 -3.40 -1.76
CA ALA A 36 1.65 -3.36 -2.53
C ALA A 36 1.21 -4.77 -2.94
N GLU A 37 2.13 -5.61 -3.42
CA GLU A 37 1.84 -7.01 -3.76
C GLU A 37 1.24 -7.76 -2.57
N ALA A 38 1.84 -7.62 -1.38
CA ALA A 38 1.35 -8.23 -0.15
C ALA A 38 -0.05 -7.73 0.22
N ALA A 39 -0.31 -6.42 0.09
CA ALA A 39 -1.62 -5.85 0.38
C ALA A 39 -2.71 -6.36 -0.58
N TRP A 40 -2.36 -6.56 -1.85
CA TRP A 40 -3.25 -7.16 -2.84
C TRP A 40 -3.56 -8.62 -2.50
N HIS A 41 -2.54 -9.42 -2.17
CA HIS A 41 -2.71 -10.82 -1.77
C HIS A 41 -3.48 -11.00 -0.46
N GLN A 42 -3.39 -10.04 0.47
CA GLN A 42 -4.19 -10.04 1.70
C GLN A 42 -5.69 -9.86 1.45
N GLY A 43 -6.07 -9.31 0.29
CA GLY A 43 -7.44 -9.16 -0.17
C GLY A 43 -7.96 -7.72 -0.06
N LEU A 44 -8.08 -7.06 -1.21
CA LEU A 44 -8.66 -5.73 -1.32
C LEU A 44 -10.20 -5.78 -1.29
N ARG A 45 -10.82 -4.79 -0.65
CA ARG A 45 -12.27 -4.65 -0.46
C ARG A 45 -12.64 -3.19 -0.76
N PRO A 46 -13.91 -2.87 -1.05
CA PRO A 46 -14.32 -1.50 -1.36
C PRO A 46 -13.91 -0.44 -0.33
N LYS A 47 -13.77 -0.84 0.95
CA LYS A 47 -13.26 0.06 1.99
C LYS A 47 -11.82 0.55 1.74
N HIS A 48 -11.00 -0.24 1.06
CA HIS A 48 -9.61 0.10 0.71
C HIS A 48 -9.52 1.00 -0.52
N ASP A 49 -10.65 1.36 -1.14
CA ASP A 49 -10.65 2.41 -2.16
C ASP A 49 -10.46 3.80 -1.56
N ASN A 50 -10.56 3.92 -0.23
CA ASN A 50 -10.18 5.09 0.51
C ASN A 50 -8.66 5.08 0.79
N PRO A 51 -7.94 6.21 0.60
CA PRO A 51 -6.49 6.28 0.77
C PRO A 51 -6.03 5.92 2.18
N ASP A 52 -6.74 6.34 3.23
CA ASP A 52 -6.35 6.06 4.62
C ASP A 52 -6.44 4.55 4.88
N ALA A 53 -7.53 3.93 4.46
CA ALA A 53 -7.73 2.49 4.61
C ALA A 53 -6.72 1.66 3.81
N LEU A 54 -6.30 2.14 2.64
CA LEU A 54 -5.24 1.50 1.86
C LEU A 54 -3.88 1.62 2.56
N ALA A 55 -3.53 2.82 3.03
CA ALA A 55 -2.29 3.07 3.75
C ALA A 55 -2.19 2.23 5.03
N GLU A 56 -3.28 2.09 5.79
CA GLU A 56 -3.34 1.23 6.96
C GLU A 56 -3.05 -0.24 6.62
N LEU A 57 -3.61 -0.74 5.51
CA LEU A 57 -3.38 -2.12 5.04
C LEU A 57 -1.92 -2.31 4.62
N MET A 58 -1.38 -1.42 3.80
CA MET A 58 0.01 -1.51 3.35
C MET A 58 1.01 -1.40 4.52
N GLY A 59 0.75 -0.49 5.46
CA GLY A 59 1.53 -0.39 6.70
C GLY A 59 1.40 -1.61 7.61
N LEU A 60 0.27 -2.33 7.58
CA LEU A 60 0.15 -3.64 8.24
C LEU A 60 1.06 -4.69 7.58
N MET A 61 1.10 -4.74 6.24
CA MET A 61 1.94 -5.69 5.51
C MET A 61 3.42 -5.49 5.83
N LEU A 62 3.87 -4.23 5.88
CA LEU A 62 5.25 -3.93 6.29
C LEU A 62 5.55 -4.40 7.71
N ARG A 63 4.65 -4.12 8.67
CA ARG A 63 4.83 -4.51 10.08
C ARG A 63 4.82 -6.03 10.31
N GLN A 64 4.13 -6.78 9.46
CA GLN A 64 4.07 -8.24 9.51
C GLN A 64 5.20 -8.92 8.74
N ALA A 65 5.94 -8.18 7.92
CA ALA A 65 7.07 -8.72 7.18
C ALA A 65 8.24 -9.11 8.09
N THR A 66 9.15 -9.91 7.54
CA THR A 66 10.37 -10.30 8.26
C THR A 66 11.22 -9.07 8.61
N PRO A 67 12.04 -9.13 9.68
CA PRO A 67 12.95 -8.03 10.03
C PRO A 67 13.87 -7.64 8.86
N GLU A 68 14.29 -8.62 8.05
CA GLU A 68 15.12 -8.42 6.87
C GLU A 68 14.41 -7.56 5.80
N GLN A 69 13.14 -7.86 5.51
CA GLN A 69 12.32 -7.07 4.58
C GLN A 69 12.06 -5.65 5.12
N GLN A 70 11.79 -5.50 6.42
CA GLN A 70 11.61 -4.18 7.03
C GLN A 70 12.88 -3.32 6.91
N ILE A 71 14.03 -3.90 7.22
CA ILE A 71 15.32 -3.20 7.09
C ILE A 71 15.61 -2.86 5.63
N ALA A 72 15.25 -3.73 4.67
CA ALA A 72 15.44 -3.46 3.25
C ALA A 72 14.67 -2.20 2.80
N VAL A 73 13.44 -1.99 3.29
CA VAL A 73 12.65 -0.77 3.00
C VAL A 73 13.34 0.47 3.57
N ILE A 74 13.88 0.40 4.79
CA ILE A 74 14.60 1.53 5.40
C ILE A 74 15.87 1.85 4.60
N ARG A 75 16.65 0.82 4.24
CA ARG A 75 17.90 0.96 3.47
C ARG A 75 17.70 1.39 2.03
N ALA A 76 16.53 1.11 1.46
CA ALA A 76 16.16 1.59 0.13
C ALA A 76 16.13 3.12 0.06
N HIS A 77 16.04 3.81 1.20
CA HIS A 77 16.13 5.26 1.30
C HIS A 77 17.56 5.65 1.72
N PRO A 78 18.43 6.07 0.79
CA PRO A 78 19.81 6.46 1.11
C PRO A 78 19.90 7.68 2.03
N ASP A 79 18.82 8.44 2.20
CA ASP A 79 18.72 9.61 3.09
C ASP A 79 18.30 9.23 4.54
N LEU A 80 17.85 7.99 4.77
CA LEU A 80 17.39 7.48 6.08
C LEU A 80 18.40 6.55 6.78
N ALA A 81 19.49 6.18 6.10
CA ALA A 81 20.53 5.25 6.57
C ALA A 81 21.76 5.95 7.17
#